data_AF-A0A354B369-F1
#
_entry.id   AF-A0A354B369-F1
#
_cell.length_a   1.000
_cell.length_b   1.000
_cell.length_c   1.000
_cell.angle_alpha   90.00
_cell.angle_beta   90.00
_cell.angle_gamma   90.00
#
_symmetry.space_group_name_H-M   'P 1'
#
loop_
_entity.id
_entity.type
_entity.pdbx_description
1 polymer ?
#
loop_
_entity_poly.entity_id
_entity_poly.type
_entity_poly.pdbx_seq_one_letter_code
_entity_poly.pdbx_strand_id
1 'polypeptide(L)'
;MAFFEVIWQGEAIGDGGDLGEALEAYAAVAPEVASWEEACAAGAAPCLRRYASFDAFLDNADELETIPVTAAMIETALAAIKPQPAE
;
A
#
# COMPACT_ATOMS: atom_id res chain seq x y z
N MET A 1 -5.85 -12.85 -11.92
CA MET A 1 -6.14 -11.49 -11.41
C MET A 1 -4.83 -10.91 -10.97
N ALA A 2 -4.58 -9.61 -11.16
CA ALA A 2 -3.34 -9.01 -10.69
C ALA A 2 -3.23 -9.18 -9.16
N PHE A 3 -2.00 -9.19 -8.66
CA PHE A 3 -1.72 -9.27 -7.23
C PHE A 3 -0.76 -8.15 -6.87
N PHE A 4 -1.01 -7.47 -5.76
CA PHE A 4 -0.21 -6.36 -5.29
C PHE A 4 0.32 -6.69 -3.90
N GLU A 5 1.64 -6.71 -3.76
CA GLU A 5 2.31 -6.77 -2.47
C GLU A 5 2.58 -5.34 -1.99
N VAL A 6 2.30 -5.07 -0.72
CA VAL A 6 2.36 -3.74 -0.12
C VAL A 6 3.63 -3.62 0.70
N ILE A 7 4.49 -2.68 0.33
CA ILE A 7 5.80 -2.49 0.95
C ILE A 7 5.85 -1.17 1.71
N TRP A 8 6.22 -1.23 2.98
CA TRP A 8 6.52 -0.07 3.82
C TRP A 8 7.95 -0.18 4.38
N GLN A 9 8.78 0.83 4.14
CA GLN A 9 10.18 0.87 4.63
C GLN A 9 11.01 -0.37 4.25
N GLY A 10 10.68 -1.01 3.12
CA GLY A 10 11.34 -2.23 2.65
C GLY A 10 10.78 -3.54 3.21
N GLU A 11 9.73 -3.48 4.03
CA GLU A 11 9.06 -4.65 4.61
C GLU A 11 7.66 -4.82 3.99
N ALA A 12 7.28 -6.07 3.73
CA ALA A 12 5.93 -6.39 3.29
C ALA A 12 4.96 -6.29 4.48
N ILE A 13 3.92 -5.47 4.31
CA ILE A 13 2.94 -5.19 5.37
C ILE A 13 1.54 -5.74 5.07
N GLY A 14 1.31 -6.16 3.83
CA GLY A 14 0.04 -6.70 3.38
C GLY A 14 0.01 -6.87 1.87
N ASP A 15 -1.18 -7.14 1.36
CA ASP A 15 -1.44 -7.39 -0.05
C ASP A 15 -2.84 -6.94 -0.47
N GLY A 16 -3.10 -6.95 -1.78
CA GLY A 16 -4.41 -6.67 -2.35
C GLY A 16 -4.58 -7.22 -3.78
N GLY A 17 -5.83 -7.49 -4.16
CA GLY A 17 -6.20 -7.93 -5.51
C GLY A 17 -6.30 -6.78 -6.53
N ASP A 18 -6.36 -5.54 -6.04
CA ASP A 18 -6.31 -4.32 -6.83
C ASP A 18 -5.59 -3.19 -6.08
N LEU A 19 -5.37 -2.06 -6.80
CA LEU A 19 -4.65 -0.91 -6.27
C LEU A 19 -5.35 -0.28 -5.04
N GLY A 20 -6.68 -0.25 -5.04
CA GLY A 20 -7.46 0.29 -3.92
C GLY A 20 -7.25 -0.57 -2.69
N GLU A 21 -7.56 -1.86 -2.79
CA GLU A 21 -7.42 -2.83 -1.70
C GLU A 21 -5.99 -2.87 -1.14
N ALA A 22 -4.99 -2.84 -2.01
CA ALA A 22 -3.58 -2.81 -1.60
C ALA A 22 -3.23 -1.54 -0.80
N LEU A 23 -3.79 -0.38 -1.15
CA LEU A 23 -3.55 0.86 -0.41
C LEU A 23 -4.21 0.84 0.97
N GLU A 24 -5.28 0.07 1.17
CA GLU A 24 -5.94 -0.08 2.47
C GLU A 24 -5.03 -0.77 3.50
N ALA A 25 -4.09 -1.63 3.06
CA ALA A 25 -3.15 -2.32 3.94
C ALA A 25 -2.24 -1.37 4.72
N TYR A 26 -1.98 -0.16 4.21
CA TYR A 26 -1.24 0.86 4.95
C TYR A 26 -1.93 1.26 6.26
N ALA A 27 -3.24 1.01 6.42
CA ALA A 27 -3.95 1.21 7.69
C ALA A 27 -3.32 0.43 8.86
N ALA A 28 -2.71 -0.73 8.57
CA ALA A 28 -2.14 -1.62 9.60
C ALA A 28 -0.86 -1.06 10.24
N VAL A 29 -0.13 -0.20 9.53
CA VAL A 29 1.15 0.33 9.98
C VAL A 29 0.99 1.59 10.83
N ALA A 30 -0.11 2.34 10.65
CA ALA A 30 -0.45 3.57 11.37
C ALA A 30 0.80 4.32 11.87
N PRO A 31 1.48 5.11 11.01
CA PRO A 31 2.83 5.58 11.28
C PRO A 31 2.94 6.26 12.65
N GLU A 32 4.05 6.05 13.36
CA GLU A 32 4.29 6.67 14.67
C GLU A 32 4.35 8.21 14.61
N VAL A 33 4.47 8.78 13.40
CA VAL A 33 4.38 10.22 13.12
C VAL A 33 2.95 10.65 12.79
N ALA A 34 2.64 11.93 13.00
CA ALA A 34 1.27 12.44 12.95
C ALA A 34 0.62 12.35 11.55
N SER A 35 1.39 12.21 10.46
CA SER A 35 0.86 12.14 9.09
C SER A 35 1.74 11.32 8.13
N TRP A 36 1.12 10.73 7.09
CA TRP A 36 1.82 9.99 6.05
C TRP A 36 2.80 10.87 5.25
N GLU A 37 2.45 12.15 5.06
CA GLU A 37 3.33 13.14 4.42
C GLU A 37 4.65 13.30 5.18
N GLU A 38 4.59 13.42 6.51
CA GLU A 38 5.79 13.54 7.35
C GLU A 38 6.64 12.28 7.29
N ALA A 39 6.00 11.10 7.27
CA ALA A 39 6.72 9.83 7.14
C ALA A 39 7.46 9.74 5.80
N CYS A 40 6.80 10.11 4.70
CA CYS A 40 7.43 10.15 3.37
C CYS A 40 8.54 11.20 3.29
N ALA A 41 8.33 12.39 3.89
CA ALA A 41 9.34 13.44 3.94
C ALA A 41 10.57 13.06 4.80
N ALA A 42 10.37 12.22 5.82
CA ALA A 42 11.45 11.64 6.62
C ALA A 42 12.24 10.54 5.89
N GLY A 43 11.85 10.19 4.66
CA GLY A 43 12.54 9.21 3.81
C GLY A 43 11.84 7.86 3.72
N ALA A 44 10.62 7.70 4.24
CA ALA A 44 9.84 6.50 3.96
C ALA A 44 9.55 6.40 2.47
N ALA A 45 9.76 5.22 1.90
CA ALA A 45 9.52 4.93 0.49
C ALA A 45 8.42 3.85 0.34
N PRO A 46 7.15 4.16 0.65
CA PRO A 46 6.04 3.24 0.41
C PRO A 46 5.95 2.91 -1.08
N CYS A 47 5.78 1.63 -1.40
CA CYS A 47 5.57 1.19 -2.76
C CYS A 47 4.71 -0.08 -2.81
N LEU A 48 4.17 -0.36 -3.99
CA LEU A 48 3.47 -1.61 -4.27
C LEU A 48 4.24 -2.37 -5.34
N ARG A 49 4.36 -3.69 -5.18
CA ARG A 49 4.86 -4.56 -6.23
C ARG A 49 3.71 -5.28 -6.89
N ARG A 50 3.57 -5.12 -8.20
CA ARG A 50 2.51 -5.76 -8.99
C ARG A 50 3.03 -7.04 -9.62
N TYR A 51 2.31 -8.13 -9.41
CA TYR A 51 2.57 -9.43 -10.02
C TYR A 51 1.45 -9.81 -10.99
N ALA A 52 1.75 -10.75 -11.89
CA ALA A 52 0.78 -11.25 -12.86
C ALA A 52 -0.42 -11.92 -12.17
N SER A 53 -0.15 -12.63 -11.08
CA SER A 53 -1.12 -13.32 -10.23
C SER A 53 -0.52 -13.67 -8.88
N PHE A 54 -1.38 -14.08 -7.94
CA PHE A 54 -0.95 -14.62 -6.65
C PHE A 54 -0.07 -15.86 -6.80
N ASP A 55 -0.41 -16.78 -7.72
CA ASP A 55 0.45 -17.94 -8.01
C ASP A 55 1.86 -17.53 -8.46
N ALA A 56 1.98 -16.49 -9.29
CA ALA A 56 3.29 -15.99 -9.73
C ALA A 56 4.12 -15.46 -8.54
N PHE A 57 3.48 -14.78 -7.60
CA PHE A 57 4.13 -14.34 -6.36
C PHE A 57 4.61 -15.54 -5.52
N LEU A 58 3.79 -16.57 -5.34
CA LEU A 58 4.16 -17.79 -4.61
C LEU A 58 5.31 -18.57 -5.28
N ASP A 59 5.36 -18.53 -6.61
CA ASP A 59 6.43 -19.13 -7.40
C ASP A 59 7.73 -18.30 -7.38
N ASN A 60 7.79 -17.19 -6.62
CA ASN A 60 8.91 -16.24 -6.58
C ASN A 60 9.24 -15.65 -7.96
N ALA A 61 8.23 -15.45 -8.80
CA ALA A 61 8.40 -14.72 -10.04
C ALA A 61 8.72 -13.24 -9.74
N ASP A 62 9.47 -12.60 -10.65
CA ASP A 62 9.78 -11.18 -10.55
C ASP A 62 8.52 -10.31 -10.56
N GLU A 63 8.55 -9.18 -9.84
CA GLU A 63 7.50 -8.18 -9.96
C GLU A 63 7.45 -7.62 -11.39
N LEU A 64 6.24 -7.47 -11.92
CA LEU A 64 6.04 -6.84 -13.23
C LEU A 64 6.31 -5.34 -13.17
N GLU A 65 6.05 -4.73 -12.01
CA GLU A 65 6.13 -3.29 -11.81
C GLU A 65 6.22 -2.96 -10.32
N THR A 66 7.05 -1.98 -9.99
CA THR A 66 7.04 -1.34 -8.68
C THR A 66 6.40 0.04 -8.81
N ILE A 67 5.27 0.23 -8.14
CA ILE A 67 4.47 1.46 -8.15
C ILE A 67 4.86 2.28 -6.91
N PRO A 68 5.48 3.46 -7.08
CA PRO A 68 5.73 4.35 -5.95
C PRO A 68 4.40 4.86 -5.40
N VAL A 69 4.21 4.72 -4.10
CA VAL A 69 3.01 5.22 -3.42
C VAL A 69 3.34 6.56 -2.79
N THR A 70 2.43 7.52 -2.90
CA THR A 70 2.57 8.80 -2.22
C THR A 70 1.70 8.83 -0.97
N ALA A 71 2.03 9.69 -0.02
CA ALA A 71 1.20 9.94 1.16
C ALA A 71 -0.26 10.22 0.78
N ALA A 72 -0.48 11.08 -0.23
CA ALA A 72 -1.82 11.43 -0.70
C ALA A 72 -2.63 10.22 -1.22
N MET A 73 -1.97 9.24 -1.86
CA MET A 73 -2.64 8.01 -2.30
C MET A 73 -3.12 7.19 -1.11
N ILE A 74 -2.28 7.05 -0.08
CA ILE A 74 -2.61 6.33 1.14
C ILE A 74 -3.76 7.04 1.86
N GLU A 75 -3.64 8.35 2.07
CA GLU A 75 -4.67 9.14 2.76
C GLU A 75 -6.02 9.10 2.04
N THR A 76 -6.01 9.17 0.71
CA THR A 76 -7.22 9.05 -0.10
C THR A 76 -7.86 7.67 0.06
N ALA A 77 -7.07 6.59 0.01
CA ALA A 77 -7.57 5.23 0.20
C ALA A 77 -8.15 5.08 1.61
N LEU A 78 -7.41 5.46 2.65
CA LEU A 78 -7.85 5.36 4.04
C LEU A 78 -9.09 6.22 4.36
N ALA A 79 -9.23 7.38 3.71
CA ALA A 79 -10.42 8.22 3.83
C ALA A 79 -11.67 7.56 3.24
N ALA A 80 -11.53 6.72 2.22
CA ALA A 80 -12.64 5.98 1.62
C ALA A 80 -13.14 4.83 2.52
N ILE A 81 -12.28 4.29 3.40
CA ILE A 81 -12.62 3.20 4.34
C ILE A 81 -13.31 3.73 5.60
N LYS A 82 -12.97 4.94 6.06
CA LYS A 82 -13.59 5.51 7.26
C LYS A 82 -15.06 5.82 6.97
N PRO A 83 -16.01 5.30 7.76
CA PRO A 83 -17.41 5.67 7.60
C PRO A 83 -17.56 7.18 7.79
N GLN A 84 -18.18 7.85 6.81
CA GLN A 84 -18.65 9.22 6.98
C GLN A 84 -19.48 9.28 8.27
N PRO A 85 -19.22 10.23 9.18
CA PRO A 85 -20.17 10.46 10.27
C PRO A 85 -21.51 10.79 9.63
N ALA A 86 -22.54 10.02 9.98
CA ALA A 86 -23.91 10.33 9.60
C ALA A 86 -24.23 11.74 10.11
N GLU A 87 -24.47 12.66 9.18
CA GLU A 87 -24.93 14.03 9.47
C GLU A 87 -26.33 14.02 10.08
#